data_AF-A0A0J1CWM1-F1
#
_entry.id   AF-A0A0J1CWM1-F1
#
_cell.length_a   1.000
_cell.length_b   1.000
_cell.length_c   1.000
_cell.angle_alpha   90.00
_cell.angle_beta   90.00
_cell.angle_gamma   90.00
#
_symmetry.space_group_name_H-M   'P 1'
#
loop_
_entity.id
_entity.type
_entity.pdbx_description
1 polymer ?
#
loop_
_entity_poly.entity_id
_entity_poly.type
_entity_poly.pdbx_seq_one_letter_code
_entity_poly.pdbx_strand_id
1 'polypeptide(L)' 'MDHDRLQRAKMVEWRKAGSLISRGEVDAGSAGIAAPILNADRLGLGSISYVVADTTDDRTMARLAALAVAGAREIEGALI' A
#
# COMPACT_ATOMS: atom_id res chain seq x y z
N MET A 1 3.50 15.68 -22.36
CA MET A 1 2.68 15.53 -21.14
C MET A 1 3.56 14.96 -20.06
N ASP A 2 3.58 15.64 -18.91
CA ASP A 2 4.66 15.57 -17.93
C ASP A 2 4.48 14.36 -16.97
N HIS A 3 5.41 13.39 -17.02
CA HIS A 3 5.34 12.14 -16.24
C HIS A 3 5.32 12.40 -14.73
N ASP A 4 5.99 13.46 -14.29
CA ASP A 4 6.11 13.86 -12.89
C ASP A 4 4.74 14.23 -12.28
N ARG A 5 3.88 14.87 -13.07
CA ARG A 5 2.54 15.28 -12.63
C ARG A 5 1.63 14.08 -12.36
N LEU A 6 1.75 13.03 -13.18
CA LEU A 6 0.95 11.81 -13.04
C LEU A 6 1.39 11.00 -11.81
N GLN A 7 2.68 10.92 -11.55
CA GLN A 7 3.20 10.24 -10.35
C GLN A 7 2.74 10.93 -9.07
N ARG A 8 2.82 12.26 -9.01
CA ARG A 8 2.34 13.03 -7.84
C ARG A 8 0.85 12.84 -7.60
N ALA A 9 0.04 12.80 -8.65
CA ALA A 9 -1.41 12.55 -8.54
C ALA A 9 -1.68 11.15 -7.96
N LYS A 10 -1.03 10.11 -8.47
CA LYS A 10 -1.13 8.73 -7.94
C LYS A 10 -0.73 8.63 -6.47
N MET A 11 0.36 9.31 -6.07
CA MET A 11 0.77 9.34 -4.66
C MET A 11 -0.28 9.98 -3.74
N VAL A 12 -1.01 11.00 -4.22
CA VAL A 12 -2.10 11.61 -3.44
C VAL A 12 -3.24 10.61 -3.24
N GLU A 13 -3.59 9.84 -4.26
CA GLU A 13 -4.62 8.79 -4.16
C GLU A 13 -4.22 7.70 -3.17
N TRP A 14 -2.99 7.19 -3.24
CA TRP A 14 -2.49 6.19 -2.30
C TRP A 14 -2.49 6.69 -0.86
N ARG A 15 -2.08 7.95 -0.63
CA ARG A 15 -2.12 8.56 0.71
C ARG A 15 -3.55 8.67 1.26
N LYS A 16 -4.53 8.97 0.41
CA LYS A 16 -5.95 9.02 0.82
C LYS A 16 -6.49 7.63 1.13
N ALA A 17 -6.11 6.62 0.35
CA ALA A 17 -6.54 5.24 0.55
C ALA A 17 -5.84 4.55 1.73
N GLY A 18 -4.66 5.04 2.13
CA GLY A 18 -3.82 4.43 3.17
C GLY A 18 -3.16 3.12 2.75
N SER A 19 -3.36 2.70 1.50
CA SER A 19 -2.77 1.50 0.91
C SER A 19 -2.61 1.66 -0.60
N LEU A 20 -1.83 0.76 -1.19
CA LEU A 20 -1.54 0.70 -2.62
C LEU A 20 -1.67 -0.77 -3.07
N ILE A 21 -2.20 -0.97 -4.28
CA ILE A 21 -2.19 -2.26 -4.98
C ILE A 21 -1.39 -2.09 -6.28
N SER A 22 -0.37 -2.92 -6.48
CA SER A 22 0.40 -3.01 -7.73
C SER A 22 0.13 -4.35 -8.40
N ARG A 23 0.01 -4.41 -9.72
CA ARG A 23 -0.24 -5.66 -10.48
C ARG A 23 0.80 -5.82 -11.57
N GLY A 24 1.67 -6.84 -11.45
CA GLY A 24 2.70 -7.12 -12.44
C GLY A 24 3.79 -6.05 -12.60
N GLU A 25 3.78 -5.00 -11.77
CA GLU A 25 4.67 -3.84 -11.93
C GLU A 25 6.15 -4.17 -11.64
N VAL A 26 6.40 -5.14 -10.76
CA VAL A 26 7.73 -5.60 -10.36
C VAL A 26 7.99 -7.02 -10.85
N ASP A 27 7.03 -7.92 -10.65
CA ASP A 27 7.11 -9.32 -11.03
C ASP A 27 5.83 -9.78 -11.73
N ALA A 28 5.98 -10.40 -12.90
CA ALA A 28 4.86 -10.79 -13.74
C ALA A 28 4.08 -11.95 -13.11
N GLY A 29 2.75 -11.81 -13.03
CA GLY A 29 1.89 -12.80 -12.37
C GLY A 29 1.75 -12.60 -10.86
N SER A 30 2.42 -11.60 -10.29
CA SER A 30 2.31 -11.20 -8.88
C SER A 30 1.54 -9.88 -8.74
N ALA A 31 0.73 -9.78 -7.69
CA ALA A 31 0.16 -8.53 -7.23
C ALA A 31 0.64 -8.23 -5.82
N GLY A 32 1.02 -6.97 -5.60
CA GLY A 32 1.47 -6.45 -4.31
C GLY A 32 0.39 -5.60 -3.66
N ILE A 33 0.25 -5.72 -2.35
CA ILE A 33 -0.64 -4.90 -1.52
C ILE A 33 0.22 -4.35 -0.40
N ALA A 34 0.27 -3.03 -0.23
CA ALA A 34 1.11 -2.42 0.79
C ALA A 34 0.38 -1.31 1.56
N ALA A 35 0.63 -1.24 2.86
CA ALA A 35 0.25 -0.12 3.71
C ALA A 35 1.49 0.47 4.39
N PRO A 36 1.67 1.80 4.42
CA PRO A 36 2.84 2.42 5.03
C PRO A 36 2.77 2.35 6.55
N ILE A 37 3.92 2.19 7.19
CA ILE A 37 4.13 2.37 8.63
C ILE A 37 4.79 3.73 8.82
N LEU A 38 4.20 4.57 9.65
CA LEU A 38 4.59 5.96 9.80
C LEU A 38 4.90 6.27 11.27
N ASN A 39 5.89 7.12 11.53
CA ASN A 39 6.19 7.57 12.88
C ASN A 39 5.18 8.64 13.35
N ALA A 40 5.38 9.15 14.58
CA ALA A 40 4.56 10.22 15.17
C ALA A 40 4.52 11.50 14.30
N ASP A 41 5.62 11.81 13.60
CA ASP A 41 5.74 12.95 12.68
C ASP A 41 5.16 12.66 11.28
N ARG A 42 4.48 11.52 11.10
CA ARG A 42 3.93 11.06 9.81
C ARG A 42 4.99 10.76 8.75
N LEU A 43 6.25 10.59 9.14
CA LEU A 43 7.34 10.16 8.27
C LEU A 43 7.31 8.65 8.08
N GLY A 44 7.59 8.20 6.86
CA GLY A 44 7.60 6.78 6.52
C GLY A 44 8.79 6.04 7.13
N LEU A 45 8.50 5.01 7.91
CA LEU A 45 9.48 4.08 8.47
C LEU A 45 9.62 2.80 7.64
N GLY A 46 8.55 2.43 6.91
CA GLY A 46 8.49 1.22 6.10
C GLY A 46 7.06 0.91 5.66
N SER A 47 6.77 -0.35 5.40
CA SER A 47 5.42 -0.83 5.07
C SER A 47 5.20 -2.27 5.51
N ILE A 48 3.94 -2.64 5.73
CA ILE A 48 3.50 -4.04 5.71
C ILE A 48 3.03 -4.34 4.29
N SER A 49 3.38 -5.51 3.76
CA SER A 49 2.93 -5.91 2.43
C SER A 49 2.53 -7.38 2.35
N TYR A 50 1.58 -7.65 1.45
CA TYR A 50 1.26 -8.97 0.95
C TYR A 50 1.65 -9.06 -0.52
N VAL A 51 2.16 -10.21 -0.92
CA VAL A 51 2.33 -10.59 -2.32
C VAL A 51 1.43 -11.78 -2.58
N VAL A 52 0.57 -11.66 -3.59
CA VAL A 52 -0.41 -12.68 -3.98
C VAL A 52 -0.33 -12.92 -5.48
N ALA A 53 -0.95 -13.98 -5.97
CA ALA A 53 -1.11 -14.18 -7.41
C ALA A 53 -1.94 -13.03 -8.01
N ASP A 54 -1.57 -12.54 -9.18
CA ASP A 54 -2.31 -11.45 -9.85
C ASP A 54 -3.75 -11.84 -10.24
N THR A 55 -4.02 -13.15 -10.32
CA THR A 55 -5.37 -13.72 -10.50
C THR A 55 -6.26 -13.60 -9.25
N THR A 56 -5.75 -13.07 -8.14
CA THR A 56 -6.53 -12.86 -6.90
C THR A 56 -7.64 -11.83 -7.15
N ASP A 57 -8.86 -12.18 -6.74
CA ASP A 57 -10.05 -11.37 -6.98
C ASP A 57 -10.03 -10.06 -6.16
N ASP A 58 -10.66 -9.02 -6.70
CA ASP A 58 -10.63 -7.68 -6.11
C ASP A 58 -11.24 -7.62 -4.70
N ARG A 59 -12.20 -8.49 -4.37
CA ARG A 59 -12.79 -8.53 -3.02
C ARG A 59 -11.77 -9.04 -2.01
N THR A 60 -11.02 -10.07 -2.37
CA THR A 60 -9.90 -10.58 -1.56
C THR A 60 -8.79 -9.54 -1.45
N MET A 61 -8.42 -8.89 -2.56
CA MET A 61 -7.42 -7.81 -2.57
C MET A 61 -7.81 -6.66 -1.63
N ALA A 62 -9.07 -6.20 -1.69
CA ALA A 62 -9.56 -5.12 -0.83
C ALA A 62 -9.55 -5.49 0.67
N ARG A 63 -9.88 -6.75 1.00
CA ARG A 63 -9.79 -7.26 2.38
C ARG A 63 -8.34 -7.28 2.88
N LEU A 64 -7.42 -7.77 2.06
CA LEU A 64 -5.99 -7.79 2.41
C LEU A 64 -5.44 -6.36 2.57
N ALA A 65 -5.88 -5.41 1.74
CA ALA A 65 -5.52 -4.01 1.90
C ALA A 65 -6.00 -3.45 3.25
N ALA A 66 -7.25 -3.72 3.64
CA ALA A 66 -7.77 -3.31 4.94
C ALA A 66 -6.99 -3.94 6.11
N LEU A 67 -6.61 -5.21 6.00
CA LEU A 67 -5.79 -5.89 7.01
C LEU A 67 -4.37 -5.32 7.09
N ALA A 68 -3.74 -5.02 5.95
CA ALA A 68 -2.42 -4.39 5.92
C ALA A 68 -2.46 -3.01 6.59
N VAL A 69 -3.51 -2.21 6.34
CA VAL A 69 -3.71 -0.90 6.99
C VAL A 69 -3.90 -1.05 8.50
N ALA A 70 -4.73 -2.01 8.94
CA ALA A 70 -4.95 -2.26 10.36
C ALA A 70 -3.64 -2.67 11.06
N GLY A 71 -2.92 -3.65 10.50
CA GLY A 71 -1.64 -4.10 11.04
C GLY A 71 -0.59 -2.99 11.06
N ALA A 72 -0.52 -2.15 10.02
CA ALA A 72 0.40 -1.02 10.00
C ALA A 72 0.10 -0.06 11.16
N ARG A 73 -1.17 0.28 11.38
CA ARG A 73 -1.60 1.15 12.51
C ARG A 73 -1.33 0.55 13.88
N GLU A 74 -1.45 -0.77 14.03
CA GLU A 74 -1.09 -1.46 15.27
C GLU A 74 0.41 -1.32 15.56
N ILE A 75 1.26 -1.47 14.55
CA ILE A 75 2.70 -1.21 14.68
C ILE A 75 2.95 0.26 15.01
N GLU A 76 2.31 1.21 14.31
CA GLU A 76 2.43 2.64 14.61
C GLU A 76 2.10 2.91 16.09
N GLY A 77 1.02 2.32 16.63
CA GLY A 77 0.61 2.49 18.02
C GLY A 77 1.58 1.89 19.06
N ALA A 78 2.37 0.88 18.68
CA ALA A 78 3.39 0.29 19.54
C ALA A 78 4.73 1.04 19.52
N LEU A 79 4.92 1.97 18.57
CA LEU A 79 6.13 2.79 18.43
C LEU A 79 6.06 4.12 19.19
N ILE A 80 4.92 4.41 19.85
CA ILE A 80 4.65 5.64 20.60
C ILE A 80 4.98 5.44 22.08
#